data_AF-A0A9Q9N0R6-F1
#
_entry.id   AF-A0A9Q9N0R6-F1
#
_cell.length_a   1.000
_cell.length_b   1.000
_cell.length_c   1.000
_cell.angle_alpha   90.00
_cell.angle_beta   90.00
_cell.angle_gamma   90.00
#
_symmetry.space_group_name_H-M   'P 1'
#
loop_
_entity.id
_entity.type
_entity.pdbx_description
1 polymer ?
#
loop_
_entity_poly.entity_id
_entity_poly.type
_entity_poly.pdbx_seq_one_letter_code
_entity_poly.pdbx_strand_id
1 'polypeptide(L)'
;MKVMTDRVFKGIEVKNASVVVGGIQIDDKHTTVTFSVSFFAGDSDEPFDGEIMSFPYGTDFSNNLLDECYNYLLNIEGYQRDS
;
A
#
# COMPACT_ATOMS: atom_id res chain seq x y z
N MET A 1 9.13 -7.93 0.72
CA MET A 1 8.79 -7.10 1.89
C MET A 1 7.29 -7.24 2.12
N LYS A 2 6.84 -7.53 3.33
CA LYS A 2 5.42 -7.61 3.66
C LYS A 2 5.07 -6.43 4.55
N VAL A 3 4.11 -5.61 4.12
CA VAL A 3 3.59 -4.49 4.90
C VAL A 3 2.31 -4.95 5.57
N MET A 4 2.17 -4.62 6.84
CA MET A 4 1.09 -5.03 7.72
C MET A 4 0.47 -3.78 8.35
N THR A 5 -0.83 -3.83 8.63
CA THR A 5 -1.54 -2.75 9.32
C THR A 5 -2.73 -3.30 10.09
N ASP A 6 -3.13 -2.63 11.17
CA ASP A 6 -4.38 -2.91 11.86
C ASP A 6 -5.49 -2.04 11.25
N ARG A 7 -6.65 -2.63 10.94
CA ARG A 7 -7.77 -1.93 10.31
C ARG A 7 -9.09 -2.21 11.01
N VAL A 8 -10.00 -1.25 10.96
CA VAL A 8 -11.39 -1.47 11.36
C VAL A 8 -12.23 -1.58 10.10
N PHE A 9 -12.73 -2.78 9.81
CA PHE A 9 -13.62 -3.02 8.67
C PHE A 9 -15.03 -3.29 9.16
N LYS A 10 -15.98 -2.43 8.77
CA LYS A 10 -17.40 -2.54 9.17
C LYS A 10 -17.60 -2.70 10.69
N GLY A 11 -16.76 -2.02 11.48
CA GLY A 11 -16.80 -2.06 12.95
C GLY A 11 -16.07 -3.25 13.59
N ILE A 12 -15.40 -4.09 12.80
CA ILE A 12 -14.62 -5.24 13.29
C ILE A 12 -13.13 -4.91 13.17
N GLU A 13 -12.37 -5.09 14.25
CA GLU A 13 -10.92 -4.95 14.24
C GLU A 13 -10.28 -6.15 13.54
N VAL A 14 -9.53 -5.88 12.47
CA VAL A 14 -8.70 -6.84 11.74
C VAL A 14 -7.25 -6.51 12.05
N LYS A 15 -6.62 -7.37 12.85
CA LYS A 15 -5.22 -7.21 13.25
C LYS A 15 -4.30 -7.84 12.22
N ASN A 16 -3.12 -7.23 12.04
CA ASN A 16 -2.10 -7.71 11.12
C ASN A 16 -2.68 -8.01 9.72
N ALA A 17 -3.48 -7.08 9.18
CA ALA A 17 -3.94 -7.17 7.81
C ALA A 17 -2.73 -7.04 6.87
N SER A 18 -2.61 -7.99 5.94
CA SER A 18 -1.57 -7.96 4.93
C SER A 18 -1.92 -6.95 3.85
N VAL A 19 -0.96 -6.14 3.46
CA VAL A 19 -1.12 -5.08 2.47
C VAL A 19 -0.48 -5.51 1.16
N VAL A 20 -1.24 -5.45 0.07
CA VAL A 20 -0.75 -5.69 -1.29
C VAL A 20 -0.89 -4.42 -2.11
N VAL A 21 0.22 -3.99 -2.71
CA VAL A 21 0.23 -2.90 -3.70
C VAL A 21 -0.02 -3.47 -5.09
N GLY A 22 -0.90 -2.82 -5.84
CA GLY A 22 -1.21 -3.13 -7.24
C GLY A 22 -1.55 -1.89 -8.05
N GLY A 23 -1.89 -2.09 -9.32
CA GLY A 23 -2.45 -1.02 -10.18
C GLY A 23 -1.61 0.25 -10.25
N ILE A 24 -0.27 0.12 -10.26
CA ILE A 24 0.65 1.26 -10.25
C ILE A 24 0.60 1.96 -11.61
N GLN A 25 0.32 3.25 -11.59
CA GLN A 25 0.24 4.12 -12.76
C GLN A 25 1.00 5.41 -12.50
N ILE A 26 1.61 5.96 -13.55
CA ILE A 26 2.18 7.31 -13.56
C ILE A 26 1.32 8.15 -14.49
N ASP A 27 1.00 9.38 -14.09
CA ASP A 27 0.27 10.30 -14.95
C ASP A 27 1.09 10.73 -16.18
N ASP A 28 0.43 11.18 -17.24
CA ASP A 28 1.11 11.53 -18.50
C ASP A 28 2.19 12.61 -18.33
N LYS A 29 2.06 13.46 -17.31
CA LYS A 29 3.01 14.53 -16.99
C LYS A 29 4.20 14.05 -16.15
N HIS A 30 4.20 12.79 -15.71
CA HIS A 30 5.24 12.22 -14.86
C HIS A 30 5.44 13.04 -13.56
N THR A 31 4.34 13.44 -12.94
CA THR A 31 4.31 14.22 -11.70
C THR A 31 3.71 13.46 -10.53
N THR A 32 2.92 12.42 -10.78
CA THR A 32 2.19 11.68 -9.75
C THR A 32 2.22 10.18 -10.02
N VAL A 33 2.49 9.40 -8.99
CA VAL A 33 2.25 7.96 -8.95
C VAL A 33 0.92 7.72 -8.26
N THR A 34 0.05 6.92 -8.88
CA THR A 34 -1.20 6.44 -8.28
C THR A 34 -1.17 4.91 -8.23
N PHE A 35 -1.60 4.33 -7.11
CA PHE A 35 -1.60 2.88 -6.94
C PHE A 35 -2.76 2.42 -6.06
N SER A 36 -3.15 1.16 -6.22
CA SER A 36 -4.15 0.52 -5.38
C SER A 36 -3.49 -0.21 -4.22
N VAL A 37 -4.11 -0.13 -3.06
CA VAL A 37 -3.80 -0.89 -1.86
C VAL A 37 -4.95 -1.84 -1.59
N SER A 38 -4.65 -3.12 -1.38
CA SER A 38 -5.63 -4.14 -1.02
C SER A 38 -5.25 -4.77 0.32
N PHE A 39 -6.24 -4.91 1.21
CA PHE A 39 -6.06 -5.44 2.55
C PHE A 39 -6.60 -6.86 2.65
N PHE A 40 -5.78 -7.78 3.15
CA PHE A 40 -6.11 -9.19 3.31
C PHE A 40 -6.05 -9.58 4.79
N ALA A 41 -7.05 -10.32 5.26
CA ALA A 41 -7.09 -10.83 6.62
C ALA A 41 -6.43 -12.21 6.68
N GLY A 42 -5.37 -12.36 7.47
CA GLY A 42 -4.63 -13.62 7.59
C GLY A 42 -4.16 -14.16 6.23
N ASP A 43 -4.52 -15.41 5.94
CA ASP A 43 -4.20 -16.12 4.69
C ASP A 43 -5.37 -16.12 3.68
N SER A 44 -6.27 -15.13 3.75
CA SER A 44 -7.37 -15.00 2.79
C SER A 44 -6.86 -14.80 1.36
N ASP A 45 -7.49 -15.46 0.39
CA ASP A 45 -7.22 -15.27 -1.05
C ASP A 45 -7.90 -14.02 -1.62
N GLU A 46 -8.88 -13.46 -0.91
CA GLU A 46 -9.63 -12.26 -1.33
C GLU A 46 -9.39 -11.09 -0.36
N PRO A 47 -9.27 -9.86 -0.89
CA PRO A 47 -9.15 -8.67 -0.06
C PRO A 47 -10.49 -8.35 0.59
N PHE A 48 -10.45 -7.97 1.87
CA PHE A 48 -11.67 -7.53 2.56
C PHE A 48 -11.95 -6.04 2.33
N ASP A 49 -10.91 -5.25 2.00
CA ASP A 49 -11.01 -3.80 1.77
C ASP A 49 -9.90 -3.34 0.81
N GLY A 50 -10.01 -2.11 0.32
CA GLY A 50 -8.98 -1.49 -0.51
C GLY A 50 -9.13 0.01 -0.66
N GLU A 51 -8.02 0.67 -1.00
CA GLU A 51 -7.97 2.11 -1.21
C GLU A 51 -7.05 2.49 -2.36
N ILE A 52 -7.23 3.69 -2.90
CA ILE A 52 -6.35 4.27 -3.91
C ILE A 52 -5.51 5.33 -3.25
N MET A 53 -4.19 5.25 -3.43
CA MET A 53 -3.23 6.20 -2.90
C MET A 53 -2.47 6.89 -4.00
N SER A 54 -1.86 8.03 -3.69
CA SER A 54 -1.01 8.75 -4.62
C SER A 54 0.09 9.52 -3.91
N PHE A 55 1.26 9.60 -4.56
CA PHE A 55 2.38 10.42 -4.12
C PHE A 55 3.07 11.09 -5.33
N PRO A 56 3.80 12.20 -5.12
CA PRO A 56 4.54 12.84 -6.20
C PRO A 56 5.54 11.88 -6.84
N TYR A 57 5.59 11.86 -8.16
CA TYR A 57 6.63 11.15 -8.90
C TYR A 57 7.97 11.88 -8.72
N GLY A 58 8.98 11.16 -8.25
CA GLY A 58 10.33 11.64 -8.06
C GLY A 58 11.20 11.19 -9.21
N THR A 59 11.95 12.12 -9.81
CA THR A 59 12.94 11.81 -10.85
C THR A 59 14.15 11.04 -10.32
N ASP A 60 14.33 11.03 -9.00
CA ASP A 60 15.50 10.47 -8.30
C ASP A 60 15.18 9.11 -7.64
N PHE A 61 14.07 8.46 -8.03
CA PHE A 61 13.76 7.12 -7.54
C PHE A 61 14.91 6.17 -7.87
N SER A 62 15.57 5.69 -6.82
CA SER A 62 16.68 4.73 -6.93
C SER A 62 16.19 3.29 -6.85
N ASN A 63 14.98 3.07 -6.33
CA ASN A 63 14.30 1.77 -6.34
C ASN A 63 13.31 1.66 -7.50
N ASN A 64 12.79 0.46 -7.73
CA ASN A 64 11.65 0.28 -8.62
C ASN A 64 10.38 0.91 -8.00
N LEU A 65 9.40 1.25 -8.83
CA LEU A 65 8.17 1.93 -8.39
C LEU A 65 7.36 1.14 -7.36
N LEU A 66 7.39 -0.19 -7.41
CA LEU A 66 6.69 -1.02 -6.44
C LEU A 66 7.30 -0.86 -5.04
N ASP A 67 8.63 -0.85 -4.95
CA ASP A 67 9.35 -0.60 -3.70
C ASP A 67 9.08 0.83 -3.20
N GLU A 68 9.03 1.83 -4.08
CA GLU A 68 8.67 3.20 -3.69
C GLU A 68 7.25 3.30 -3.14
N CYS A 69 6.29 2.56 -3.70
CA CYS A 69 4.92 2.50 -3.15
C CYS A 69 4.91 1.89 -1.74
N TYR A 70 5.63 0.78 -1.51
CA TYR A 70 5.72 0.19 -0.17
C TYR A 70 6.48 1.09 0.82
N ASN A 71 7.55 1.77 0.38
CA ASN A 71 8.28 2.74 1.20
C ASN A 71 7.39 3.93 1.59
N TYR A 72 6.59 4.43 0.65
CA TYR A 72 5.60 5.47 0.93
C TYR A 72 4.60 5.01 2.00
N LEU A 73 4.05 3.79 1.87
CA LEU A 73 3.15 3.23 2.89
C LEU A 73 3.81 3.15 4.26
N LEU A 74 5.05 2.68 4.35
CA LEU A 74 5.78 2.59 5.63
C LEU A 74 6.06 3.95 6.30
N ASN A 75 5.94 5.06 5.58
CA ASN A 75 6.03 6.41 6.14
C ASN A 75 4.67 6.94 6.65
N ILE A 76 3.58 6.19 6.49
CA ILE A 76 2.24 6.53 6.99
C ILE A 76 2.04 5.85 8.34
N GLU A 77 1.52 6.60 9.32
CA GLU A 77 1.17 6.05 10.64
C GLU A 77 0.19 4.87 10.52
N GLY A 78 0.48 3.79 11.23
CA GLY A 78 -0.33 2.57 11.23
C GLY A 78 0.09 1.52 10.19
N TYR A 79 0.98 1.86 9.26
CA TYR A 79 1.64 0.89 8.38
C TYR A 79 2.99 0.50 8.95
N GLN A 80 3.25 -0.80 9.04
CA GLN A 80 4.47 -1.33 9.61
C GLN A 80 4.99 -2.51 8.79
N ARG A 81 6.30 -2.74 8.89
CA ARG A 81 6.95 -3.88 8.24
C ARG A 81 6.76 -5.12 9.11
N ASP A 82 6.46 -6.25 8.46
CA ASP A 82 6.47 -7.56 9.12
C ASP A 82 7.90 -7.88 9.60
N SER A 83 8.03 -8.23 10.89
CA SER A 83 9.32 -8.38 11.60
C SER A 83 9.97 -9.75 11.46
#